data_AF-A0AAU6Z3J3-F1
#
_entry.id   AF-A0AAU6Z3J3-F1
#
_cell.length_a   1.000
_cell.length_b   1.000
_cell.length_c   1.000
_cell.angle_alpha   90.00
_cell.angle_beta   90.00
_cell.angle_gamma   90.00
#
_symmetry.space_group_name_H-M   'P 1'
#
loop_
_entity.id
_entity.type
_entity.pdbx_description
1 polymer ?
#
loop_
_entity_poly.entity_id
_entity_poly.type
_entity_poly.pdbx_seq_one_letter_code
_entity_poly.pdbx_strand_id
1 'polypeptide(L)' 'MFTPKGSFPGFSVDDLGVAKTFYGETLGLAVSDSEMGTLELTLPEGTKVIVYPKGIMRGNGPDIAWFKDPAGNVLSVLKA' A
#
# COMPACT_ATOMS: atom_id res chain seq x y z
N MET A 1 21.86 -4.56 16.30
CA MET A 1 20.78 -3.57 16.55
C MET A 1 20.28 -3.08 15.19
N PHE A 2 18.97 -3.05 14.95
CA PHE A 2 18.40 -2.59 13.68
C PHE A 2 17.95 -1.12 13.83
N THR A 3 18.29 -0.26 12.87
CA THR A 3 17.87 1.15 12.86
C THR A 3 16.78 1.35 11.81
N PRO A 4 15.52 1.55 12.19
CA PRO A 4 14.44 1.80 11.23
C PRO A 4 14.64 3.15 10.53
N LYS A 5 14.44 3.18 9.20
CA LYS A 5 14.55 4.41 8.39
C LYS A 5 13.23 5.17 8.22
N GLY A 6 12.10 4.50 8.36
CA GLY A 6 10.78 5.11 8.16
C GLY A 6 9.67 4.08 8.07
N SER A 7 8.44 4.57 7.92
CA SER A 7 7.24 3.78 7.66
C SER A 7 6.36 4.53 6.67
N PHE A 8 5.50 3.81 5.96
CA PHE A 8 4.50 4.40 5.09
C PHE A 8 3.16 3.69 5.31
N PRO A 9 2.04 4.43 5.26
CA PRO A 9 0.72 3.84 5.38
C PRO A 9 0.34 3.10 4.09
N GLY A 10 -0.35 1.98 4.24
CA GLY A 10 -0.93 1.27 3.11
C GLY A 10 -1.94 0.22 3.53
N PHE A 11 -2.85 -0.11 2.61
CA PHE A 11 -3.88 -1.11 2.85
C PHE A 11 -4.18 -1.89 1.56
N SER A 12 -4.80 -3.06 1.72
CA SER A 12 -5.10 -3.95 0.61
C SER A 12 -6.57 -3.87 0.18
N VAL A 13 -6.81 -4.02 -1.12
CA VAL A 13 -8.15 -4.04 -1.73
C VAL A 13 -8.34 -5.30 -2.57
N ASP A 14 -9.59 -5.75 -2.71
CA ASP A 14 -9.90 -6.91 -3.54
C ASP A 14 -9.76 -6.60 -5.04
N ASP A 15 -9.99 -5.34 -5.45
CA ASP A 15 -9.91 -4.89 -6.84
C ASP A 15 -9.38 -3.43 -6.90
N LEU A 16 -8.29 -3.21 -7.65
CA LEU A 16 -7.68 -1.89 -7.79
C LEU A 16 -8.48 -0.95 -8.69
N GLY A 17 -9.15 -1.46 -9.72
CA GLY A 17 -9.98 -0.64 -10.60
C GLY A 17 -11.17 -0.05 -9.85
N VAL A 18 -11.87 -0.89 -9.08
CA VAL A 18 -12.98 -0.46 -8.21
C VAL A 18 -12.49 0.56 -7.18
N ALA A 19 -11.34 0.31 -6.55
CA ALA A 19 -10.75 1.24 -5.59
C ALA A 19 -10.40 2.59 -6.25
N LYS A 20 -9.78 2.57 -7.44
CA LYS A 20 -9.40 3.78 -8.18
C LYS A 20 -10.60 4.67 -8.49
N THR A 21 -11.68 4.10 -9.00
CA THR A 21 -12.93 4.83 -9.26
C THR A 21 -13.53 5.38 -7.97
N PHE A 22 -13.59 4.59 -6.89
CA PHE A 22 -14.14 5.08 -5.63
C PHE A 22 -13.33 6.25 -5.06
N TYR A 23 -12.01 6.08 -4.88
CA TYR A 23 -11.18 7.12 -4.27
C TYR A 23 -11.00 8.34 -5.19
N GLY A 24 -10.86 8.13 -6.49
CA GLY A 24 -10.65 9.22 -7.45
C GLY A 24 -11.94 9.96 -7.83
N GLU A 25 -12.99 9.24 -8.20
CA GLU A 25 -14.21 9.84 -8.75
C GLU A 25 -15.27 10.10 -7.68
N THR A 26 -15.45 9.18 -6.72
CA THR A 26 -16.47 9.36 -5.67
C THR A 26 -15.97 10.29 -4.56
N LEU A 27 -14.73 10.12 -4.13
CA LEU A 27 -14.14 10.91 -3.04
C LEU A 27 -13.30 12.10 -3.53
N GLY A 28 -12.96 12.17 -4.82
CA GLY A 28 -12.19 13.29 -5.39
C GLY A 28 -10.73 13.34 -4.95
N LEU A 29 -10.16 12.22 -4.47
CA LEU A 29 -8.75 12.16 -4.06
C LEU A 29 -7.84 12.08 -5.28
N ALA A 30 -6.61 12.57 -5.13
CA ALA A 30 -5.58 12.35 -6.13
C ALA A 30 -5.10 10.89 -6.06
N VAL A 31 -5.31 10.15 -7.16
CA VAL A 31 -4.91 8.74 -7.30
C VAL A 31 -3.96 8.62 -8.48
N SER A 32 -2.82 7.95 -8.30
CA SER A 32 -1.87 7.63 -9.37
C SER A 32 -1.53 6.14 -9.40
N ASP A 33 -1.38 5.57 -10.59
CA ASP A 33 -0.83 4.21 -10.75
C ASP A 33 0.67 4.23 -10.47
N SER A 34 1.15 3.22 -9.76
CA SER A 34 2.58 3.01 -9.53
C SER A 34 3.14 1.94 -10.47
N GLU A 35 4.44 2.00 -10.75
CA GLU A 35 5.14 1.00 -11.57
C GLU A 35 5.12 -0.41 -10.95
N MET A 36 4.78 -0.54 -9.65
CA MET A 36 4.67 -1.82 -8.95
C MET A 36 3.27 -2.46 -9.03
N GLY A 37 2.37 -1.91 -9.87
CA GLY A 37 1.00 -2.43 -9.97
C GLY A 37 0.17 -2.16 -8.71
N THR A 38 0.46 -1.05 -8.03
CA THR A 38 -0.31 -0.53 -6.89
C THR A 38 -0.86 0.85 -7.23
N LEU A 39 -1.75 1.37 -6.39
CA LEU A 39 -2.15 2.77 -6.45
C LEU A 39 -1.47 3.55 -5.34
N GLU A 40 -1.20 4.82 -5.60
CA GLU A 40 -0.80 5.79 -4.59
C GLU A 40 -1.91 6.83 -4.45
N LEU A 41 -2.44 6.94 -3.24
CA LEU A 41 -3.40 7.98 -2.84
C LEU A 41 -2.63 9.14 -2.22
N THR A 42 -2.88 10.35 -2.70
CA THR A 42 -2.42 11.58 -2.01
C THR A 42 -3.58 12.17 -1.22
N LEU A 43 -3.46 12.15 0.10
CA LEU A 43 -4.42 12.79 1.01
C LEU A 43 -4.26 14.33 0.98
N PRO A 44 -5.25 15.12 1.43
CA PRO A 44 -5.20 16.58 1.37
C PRO A 44 -3.95 17.21 2.03
N GLU A 45 -3.40 16.58 3.07
CA GLU A 45 -2.17 17.04 3.74
C GLU A 45 -0.87 16.51 3.10
N GLY A 46 -0.95 15.97 1.88
CA GLY A 46 0.20 15.46 1.12
C GLY A 46 0.71 14.09 1.55
N THR A 47 0.07 13.44 2.54
CA THR A 47 0.41 12.09 2.96
C THR A 47 0.09 11.10 1.84
N LYS A 48 1.06 10.26 1.50
CA LYS A 48 0.94 9.22 0.47
C LYS A 48 0.57 7.88 1.11
N VAL A 49 -0.50 7.27 0.63
CA VAL A 49 -0.99 5.95 1.08
C VAL A 49 -0.93 4.97 -0.09
N ILE A 50 -0.27 3.83 0.12
CA ILE A 50 -0.15 2.79 -0.91
C ILE A 50 -1.35 1.83 -0.83
N VAL A 51 -2.04 1.63 -1.94
CA VAL A 51 -3.13 0.66 -2.08
C VAL A 51 -2.70 -0.48 -2.98
N TYR A 52 -2.74 -1.71 -2.48
CA TYR A 52 -2.26 -2.88 -3.20
C TYR A 52 -3.33 -3.99 -3.25
N PRO A 53 -3.31 -4.88 -4.25
CA PRO A 53 -4.31 -5.93 -4.34
C PRO A 53 -4.12 -6.95 -3.20
N LYS A 54 -5.22 -7.49 -2.68
CA LYS A 54 -5.20 -8.61 -1.74
C LYS A 54 -4.72 -9.88 -2.44
N GLY A 55 -4.00 -10.71 -1.70
CA GLY A 55 -3.48 -11.99 -2.17
C GLY A 55 -1.96 -12.06 -2.12
N ILE A 56 -1.40 -13.09 -2.77
CA ILE A 56 0.05 -13.28 -2.86
C ILE A 56 0.55 -12.56 -4.11
N MET A 57 1.15 -11.38 -3.94
CA MET A 57 1.94 -10.77 -5.02
C MET A 57 3.19 -11.62 -5.28
N ARG A 58 3.42 -11.99 -6.54
CA ARG A 58 4.62 -12.70 -7.00
C ARG A 58 5.23 -11.96 -8.18
N GLY A 59 6.52 -11.63 -8.09
CA GLY A 59 7.32 -11.22 -9.26
C GLY A 59 7.30 -9.74 -9.67
N ASN A 60 6.66 -8.83 -8.93
CA ASN A 60 6.50 -7.40 -9.32
C ASN A 60 7.04 -6.38 -8.28
N GLY A 61 8.07 -6.72 -7.52
CA GLY A 61 8.64 -5.83 -6.51
C GLY A 61 9.70 -6.49 -5.62
N PRO A 62 10.24 -5.78 -4.60
CA PRO A 62 11.16 -6.37 -3.63
C PRO A 62 10.50 -7.54 -2.87
N ASP A 63 11.30 -8.48 -2.36
CA ASP A 63 10.74 -9.57 -1.52
C ASP A 63 10.04 -8.95 -0.30
N ILE A 64 8.72 -9.18 -0.15
CA ILE A 64 7.90 -8.65 0.94
C ILE A 64 7.46 -9.81 1.85
N ALA A 65 7.64 -9.65 3.16
CA ALA A 65 7.08 -10.55 4.16
C ALA A 65 6.07 -9.81 5.05
N TRP A 66 4.87 -10.38 5.19
CA TRP A 66 3.83 -9.90 6.11
C TRP A 66 3.80 -10.78 7.36
N PHE A 67 3.68 -10.16 8.54
CA PHE A 67 3.51 -10.88 9.81
C PHE A 67 2.63 -10.07 10.77
N LYS A 68 2.11 -10.76 11.79
CA LYS A 68 1.36 -10.13 12.88
C LYS A 68 2.28 -9.93 14.08
N ASP A 69 2.20 -8.75 14.69
CA ASP A 69 2.79 -8.55 16.03
C ASP A 69 1.90 -9.19 17.11
N PRO A 70 2.35 -9.23 18.39
CA PRO A 70 1.55 -9.76 19.48
C PRO A 70 0.23 -9.00 19.76
N ALA A 71 0.11 -7.76 19.28
CA ALA A 71 -1.11 -6.96 19.40
C ALA A 71 -2.10 -7.19 18.24
N GLY A 72 -1.71 -7.99 17.23
CA GLY A 72 -2.53 -8.33 16.08
C GLY A 72 -2.42 -7.36 14.89
N ASN A 73 -1.49 -6.40 14.94
CA ASN A 73 -1.23 -5.48 13.83
C ASN A 73 -0.58 -6.22 12.67
N VAL A 74 -1.03 -5.98 11.44
CA VAL A 74 -0.39 -6.51 10.24
C VAL A 74 0.74 -5.56 9.83
N LEU A 75 1.98 -6.07 9.84
CA LEU A 75 3.18 -5.36 9.44
C LEU A 75 3.78 -6.01 8.19
N SER A 76 4.45 -5.23 7.36
CA SER A 76 5.20 -5.71 6.21
C SER A 76 6.64 -5.24 6.24
N VAL A 77 7.59 -6.12 5.94
CA VAL A 77 9.01 -5.76 5.74
C VAL A 77 9.40 -6.01 4.28
N LEU A 78 10.23 -5.11 3.76
CA LEU A 78 10.78 -5.17 2.41
C LEU A 78 12.25 -5.60 2.49
N LYS A 79 12.67 -6.54 1.64
CA LYS A 79 14.09 -6.87 1.44
C LYS A 79 14.74 -5.77 0.59
N ALA A 80 15.86 -5.24 1.09
CA ALA A 80 16.71 -4.27 0.39
C ALA A 80 17.61 -4.95 -0.64
#